data_AF-A0A7C1HHJ7-F1
#
_entry.id   AF-A0A7C1HHJ7-F1
#
_cell.length_a   1.000
_cell.length_b   1.000
_cell.length_c   1.000
_cell.angle_alpha   90.00
_cell.angle_beta   90.00
_cell.angle_gamma   90.00
#
_symmetry.space_group_name_H-M   'P 1'
#
loop_
_entity.id
_entity.type
_entity.pdbx_description
1 polymer ?
#
loop_
_entity_poly.entity_id
_entity_poly.type
_entity_poly.pdbx_seq_one_letter_code
_entity_poly.pdbx_strand_id
1 'polypeptide(L)'
;MDSFLDMRTLIFVSGLTSFILFACMFYIRRKQKTYDGFNYWILAALANGSGMLLLSRHGFWPDILSIVVAGALIIISIIFVNIGLGLFAGVRPYYEFYLLSMFVFAALYFYFIYVEPCLTSRLIVFTFFQALLCIIMLIIVRRDLPRVLQIRNYALYWFLILIVAWPVFRIAASFFAGERLTDLMAAGFSHQLSILVSIAAYIILIIALILINAQRVEQEMLAAQSEIKTITGLIPICAHCKKIRDDEGSWNQLETYLSKHADLEFSHALCPECMQNMYPAKTI
;
A
#
# COMPACT_ATOMS: atom_id res chain seq x y z
N MET A 1 -34.72 -8.88 23.13
CA MET A 1 -34.17 -8.28 21.90
C MET A 1 -33.14 -9.25 21.40
N ASP A 2 -33.51 -10.08 20.42
CA ASP A 2 -32.57 -11.04 19.84
C ASP A 2 -31.44 -10.27 19.18
N SER A 3 -30.22 -10.48 19.66
CA SER A 3 -29.01 -9.91 19.08
C SER A 3 -28.86 -10.44 17.66
N PHE A 4 -28.88 -9.56 16.66
CA PHE A 4 -28.75 -9.93 15.24
C PHE A 4 -27.47 -10.75 14.97
N LEU A 5 -26.36 -10.41 15.63
CA LEU A 5 -25.11 -11.17 15.66
C LEU A 5 -24.48 -11.13 17.05
N ASP A 6 -23.75 -12.17 17.44
CA ASP A 6 -22.97 -12.17 18.70
C ASP A 6 -21.67 -11.35 18.54
N MET A 7 -21.47 -10.38 19.44
CA MET A 7 -20.33 -9.48 19.45
C MET A 7 -19.00 -10.22 19.59
N ARG A 8 -18.94 -11.27 20.43
CA ARG A 8 -17.71 -12.04 20.63
C ARG A 8 -17.32 -12.78 19.35
N THR A 9 -18.32 -13.34 18.67
CA THR A 9 -18.16 -14.00 17.37
C THR A 9 -17.64 -13.02 16.31
N LEU A 10 -18.16 -11.78 16.25
CA LEU A 10 -17.68 -10.77 15.31
C LEU A 10 -16.21 -10.39 15.54
N ILE A 11 -15.80 -10.17 16.79
CA ILE A 11 -14.40 -9.83 17.13
C ILE A 11 -13.48 -11.02 16.80
N PHE A 12 -13.92 -12.25 17.09
CA PHE A 12 -13.17 -13.45 16.75
C PHE A 12 -12.97 -13.58 15.23
N VAL A 13 -14.02 -13.37 14.43
CA VAL A 13 -13.95 -13.37 12.97
C VAL A 13 -12.98 -12.30 12.46
N SER A 14 -12.99 -11.10 13.04
CA SER A 14 -12.02 -10.04 12.71
C SER A 14 -10.56 -10.50 12.92
N GLY A 15 -10.30 -11.19 14.03
CA GLY A 15 -8.98 -11.79 14.30
C GLY A 15 -8.59 -12.84 13.26
N LEU A 16 -9.50 -13.76 12.94
CA LEU A 16 -9.28 -14.82 11.95
C LEU A 16 -8.99 -14.23 10.55
N THR A 17 -9.78 -13.25 10.12
CA THR A 17 -9.56 -12.52 8.86
C THR A 17 -8.16 -11.91 8.81
N SER A 18 -7.69 -11.32 9.91
CA SER A 18 -6.36 -10.72 9.98
C SER A 18 -5.24 -11.76 9.86
N PHE A 19 -5.41 -12.95 10.47
CA PHE A 19 -4.47 -14.05 10.31
C PHE A 19 -4.46 -14.64 8.89
N ILE A 20 -5.61 -14.70 8.23
CA ILE A 20 -5.69 -15.10 6.81
C ILE A 20 -4.92 -14.10 5.95
N LEU A 21 -5.14 -12.80 6.16
CA LEU A 21 -4.41 -11.74 5.45
C LEU A 21 -2.91 -11.79 5.72
N PHE A 22 -2.49 -12.04 6.97
CA PHE A 22 -1.09 -12.31 7.32
C PHE A 22 -0.51 -13.48 6.52
N ALA A 23 -1.20 -14.62 6.46
CA ALA A 23 -0.74 -15.79 5.71
C ALA A 23 -0.62 -15.51 4.20
N CYS A 24 -1.59 -14.78 3.63
CA CYS A 24 -1.55 -14.34 2.24
C CYS A 24 -0.34 -13.43 1.96
N MET A 25 -0.11 -12.41 2.79
CA MET A 25 1.04 -11.51 2.63
C MET A 25 2.37 -12.24 2.82
N PHE A 26 2.45 -13.16 3.79
CA PHE A 26 3.63 -14.00 4.00
C PHE A 26 3.92 -14.90 2.80
N TYR A 27 2.87 -15.49 2.20
CA TYR A 27 3.00 -16.28 0.98
C TYR A 27 3.50 -15.43 -0.20
N ILE A 28 2.93 -14.23 -0.40
CA ILE A 28 3.38 -13.28 -1.43
C ILE A 28 4.85 -12.92 -1.23
N ARG A 29 5.26 -12.62 0.00
CA ARG A 29 6.65 -12.29 0.36
C ARG A 29 7.66 -13.39 0.01
N ARG A 30 7.22 -14.65 -0.03
CA ARG A 30 8.05 -15.81 -0.39
C ARG A 30 8.08 -16.08 -1.89
N LYS A 31 7.09 -15.61 -2.65
CA LYS A 31 6.91 -15.94 -4.08
C LYS A 31 7.16 -14.77 -5.02
N GLN A 32 7.05 -13.53 -4.55
CA GLN A 32 7.12 -12.33 -5.39
C GLN A 32 8.17 -11.36 -4.85
N LYS A 33 8.66 -10.49 -5.73
CA LYS A 33 9.46 -9.33 -5.34
C LYS A 33 8.59 -8.42 -4.48
N THR A 34 9.15 -7.97 -3.36
CA THR A 34 8.51 -7.05 -2.42
C THR A 34 9.50 -5.95 -2.10
N TYR A 35 8.98 -4.75 -1.84
CA TYR A 35 9.81 -3.58 -1.54
C TYR A 35 9.88 -3.33 -0.04
N ASP A 36 10.77 -2.40 0.33
CA ASP A 36 10.90 -1.93 1.70
C ASP A 36 9.55 -1.51 2.28
N GLY A 37 9.31 -1.88 3.53
CA GLY A 37 8.03 -1.65 4.20
C GLY A 37 7.05 -2.83 4.15
N PHE A 38 7.13 -3.73 3.15
CA PHE A 38 6.18 -4.85 3.02
C PHE A 38 6.18 -5.78 4.24
N ASN A 39 7.35 -6.03 4.85
CA ASN A 39 7.46 -6.82 6.07
C ASN A 39 6.72 -6.18 7.25
N TYR A 40 6.66 -4.85 7.34
CA TYR A 40 5.90 -4.17 8.39
C TYR A 40 4.40 -4.35 8.19
N TRP A 41 3.91 -4.43 6.96
CA TRP A 41 2.49 -4.76 6.72
C TRP A 41 2.13 -6.19 7.10
N ILE A 42 3.06 -7.14 6.93
CA ILE A 42 2.91 -8.51 7.47
C ILE A 42 2.82 -8.46 9.00
N LEU A 43 3.74 -7.74 9.66
CA LEU A 43 3.73 -7.58 11.11
C LEU A 43 2.47 -6.86 11.60
N ALA A 44 1.94 -5.91 10.83
CA ALA A 44 0.67 -5.25 11.12
C ALA A 44 -0.50 -6.24 11.12
N ALA A 45 -0.58 -7.11 10.12
CA ALA A 45 -1.59 -8.17 10.05
C ALA A 45 -1.51 -9.14 11.22
N LEU A 46 -0.29 -9.53 11.62
CA LEU A 46 -0.06 -10.38 12.77
C LEU A 46 -0.48 -9.68 14.09
N ALA A 47 -0.09 -8.43 14.27
CA ALA A 47 -0.42 -7.65 15.46
C ALA A 47 -1.94 -7.43 15.58
N ASN A 48 -2.62 -7.07 14.48
CA ASN A 48 -4.07 -6.89 14.45
C ASN A 48 -4.81 -8.19 14.79
N GLY A 49 -4.41 -9.30 14.15
CA GLY A 49 -5.02 -10.61 14.41
C GLY A 49 -4.85 -11.05 15.86
N SER A 50 -3.65 -10.87 16.42
CA SER A 50 -3.35 -11.18 17.81
C SER A 50 -4.16 -10.31 18.78
N GLY A 51 -4.25 -9.00 18.51
CA GLY A 51 -5.03 -8.06 19.32
C GLY A 51 -6.52 -8.38 19.33
N MET A 52 -7.11 -8.61 18.15
CA MET A 52 -8.53 -8.97 18.03
C MET A 52 -8.85 -10.32 18.68
N LEU A 53 -7.96 -11.31 18.55
CA LEU A 53 -8.15 -12.62 19.19
C LEU A 53 -8.05 -12.55 20.72
N LEU A 54 -7.19 -11.70 21.27
CA LEU A 54 -7.15 -11.44 22.72
C LEU A 54 -8.41 -10.73 23.19
N LEU A 55 -8.87 -9.72 22.45
CA LEU A 55 -10.10 -8.99 22.77
C LEU A 55 -11.33 -9.91 22.73
N SER A 56 -11.39 -10.85 21.79
CA SER A 56 -12.48 -11.84 21.71
C SER A 56 -12.50 -12.80 22.89
N ARG A 57 -11.44 -12.85 23.72
CA ARG A 57 -11.33 -13.67 24.93
C ARG A 57 -11.52 -12.87 26.21
N HIS A 58 -11.96 -11.62 26.12
CA HIS A 58 -12.36 -10.80 27.26
C HIS A 58 -13.37 -11.56 28.16
N GLY A 59 -13.20 -11.47 29.48
CA GLY A 59 -13.99 -12.22 30.47
C GLY A 59 -13.49 -13.64 30.78
N PHE A 60 -12.58 -14.22 29.98
CA PHE A 60 -11.91 -15.50 30.30
C PHE A 60 -10.46 -15.31 30.77
N TRP A 61 -9.80 -14.27 30.27
CA TRP A 61 -8.40 -13.94 30.59
C TRP A 61 -8.34 -12.66 31.41
N PRO A 62 -7.25 -12.42 32.18
CA PRO A 62 -7.06 -11.18 32.92
C PRO A 62 -7.28 -9.95 32.05
N ASP A 63 -7.90 -8.92 32.60
CA ASP A 63 -8.26 -7.71 31.85
C ASP A 63 -7.04 -6.99 31.26
N ILE A 64 -5.88 -7.10 31.90
CA ILE A 64 -4.59 -6.62 31.35
C ILE A 64 -4.34 -7.23 29.97
N LEU A 65 -4.47 -8.55 29.84
CA LEU A 65 -4.15 -9.25 28.62
C LEU A 65 -5.24 -9.07 27.55
N SER A 66 -6.51 -9.14 27.96
CA SER A 66 -7.64 -9.10 27.04
C SER A 66 -8.02 -7.70 26.57
N ILE A 67 -7.69 -6.65 27.32
CA ILE A 67 -8.06 -5.26 26.99
C ILE A 67 -6.82 -4.41 26.71
N VAL A 68 -5.87 -4.32 27.65
CA VAL A 68 -4.72 -3.40 27.51
C VAL A 68 -3.77 -3.89 26.42
N VAL A 69 -3.34 -5.15 26.50
CA VAL A 69 -2.45 -5.74 25.49
C VAL A 69 -3.16 -5.85 24.14
N ALA A 70 -4.44 -6.21 24.13
CA ALA A 70 -5.24 -6.25 22.90
C ALA A 70 -5.31 -4.88 22.21
N GLY A 71 -5.68 -3.82 22.94
CA GLY A 71 -5.75 -2.46 22.40
C GLY A 71 -4.39 -1.95 21.92
N ALA A 72 -3.33 -2.23 22.69
CA ALA A 72 -1.95 -1.92 22.33
C ALA A 72 -1.54 -2.57 21.00
N LEU A 73 -1.83 -3.86 20.80
CA LEU A 73 -1.52 -4.57 19.56
C LEU A 73 -2.26 -4.00 18.34
N ILE A 74 -3.50 -3.56 18.51
CA ILE A 74 -4.27 -2.94 17.41
C ILE A 74 -3.69 -1.57 17.04
N ILE A 75 -3.27 -0.76 18.02
CA ILE A 75 -2.56 0.50 17.75
C ILE A 75 -1.20 0.26 17.09
N ILE A 76 -0.43 -0.73 17.56
CA ILE A 76 0.84 -1.14 16.96
C ILE A 76 0.65 -1.56 15.50
N SER A 77 -0.44 -2.26 15.17
CA SER A 77 -0.77 -2.60 13.78
C SER A 77 -0.85 -1.36 12.88
N ILE A 78 -1.56 -0.30 13.32
CA ILE A 78 -1.67 0.94 12.55
C ILE A 78 -0.31 1.65 12.43
N ILE A 79 0.51 1.62 13.48
CA ILE A 79 1.89 2.14 13.45
C ILE A 79 2.72 1.38 12.42
N PHE A 80 2.65 0.04 12.38
CA PHE A 80 3.35 -0.76 11.39
C PHE A 80 2.88 -0.49 9.96
N VAL A 81 1.58 -0.24 9.75
CA VAL A 81 1.09 0.21 8.44
C VAL A 81 1.74 1.53 8.02
N ASN A 82 1.80 2.50 8.94
CA ASN A 82 2.43 3.79 8.69
C ASN A 82 3.95 3.68 8.42
N ILE A 83 4.67 2.91 9.22
CA ILE A 83 6.11 2.65 9.01
C ILE A 83 6.32 1.97 7.66
N GLY A 84 5.51 0.95 7.34
CA GLY A 84 5.59 0.24 6.07
C GLY A 84 5.31 1.15 4.88
N LEU A 85 4.28 2.00 4.95
CA LEU A 85 3.98 2.99 3.92
C LEU A 85 5.09 4.03 3.76
N GLY A 86 5.67 4.51 4.87
CA GLY A 86 6.79 5.46 4.85
C GLY A 86 8.01 4.88 4.14
N LEU A 87 8.44 3.68 4.55
CA LEU A 87 9.56 2.98 3.91
C LEU A 87 9.27 2.67 2.43
N PHE A 88 8.06 2.23 2.11
CA PHE A 88 7.65 1.97 0.73
C PHE A 88 7.72 3.23 -0.14
N ALA A 89 7.28 4.37 0.41
CA ALA A 89 7.32 5.68 -0.25
C ALA A 89 8.72 6.34 -0.26
N GLY A 90 9.74 5.70 0.33
CA GLY A 90 11.11 6.23 0.40
C GLY A 90 11.30 7.37 1.39
N VAL A 91 10.39 7.54 2.37
CA VAL A 91 10.50 8.55 3.42
C VAL A 91 10.88 7.92 4.75
N ARG A 92 11.63 8.66 5.58
CA ARG A 92 12.01 8.19 6.92
C ARG A 92 10.78 8.17 7.84
N PRO A 93 10.42 7.03 8.45
CA PRO A 93 9.30 6.98 9.39
C PRO A 93 9.53 7.84 10.65
N TYR A 94 8.44 8.36 11.22
CA TYR A 94 8.46 9.18 12.43
C TYR A 94 8.54 8.33 13.71
N TYR A 95 9.62 7.54 13.89
CA TYR A 95 9.76 6.58 14.99
C TYR A 95 9.55 7.17 16.39
N GLU A 96 10.16 8.32 16.67
CA GLU A 96 10.03 9.00 17.97
C GLU A 96 8.57 9.37 18.28
N PHE A 97 7.85 9.86 17.27
CA PHE A 97 6.43 10.19 17.41
C PHE A 97 5.59 8.93 17.66
N TYR A 98 5.86 7.83 16.94
CA TYR A 98 5.14 6.57 17.16
C TYR A 98 5.40 6.00 18.56
N LEU A 99 6.63 6.02 19.04
CA LEU A 99 6.99 5.58 20.40
C LEU A 99 6.32 6.44 21.47
N LEU A 100 6.36 7.76 21.32
CA LEU A 100 5.66 8.69 22.22
C LEU A 100 4.15 8.44 22.22
N SER A 101 3.55 8.29 21.03
CA SER A 101 2.11 8.02 20.92
C SER A 101 1.71 6.71 21.61
N MET A 102 2.56 5.67 21.49
CA MET A 102 2.32 4.38 22.12
C MET A 102 2.44 4.45 23.65
N PHE A 103 3.45 5.17 24.15
CA PHE A 103 3.64 5.39 25.58
C PHE A 103 2.44 6.13 26.19
N VAL A 104 2.01 7.23 25.57
CA VAL A 104 0.86 8.01 26.04
C VAL A 104 -0.43 7.19 25.94
N PHE A 105 -0.64 6.45 24.84
CA PHE A 105 -1.78 5.55 24.69
C PHE A 105 -1.83 4.53 25.83
N ALA A 106 -0.73 3.82 26.09
CA ALA A 106 -0.66 2.80 27.13
C ALA A 106 -0.90 3.39 28.53
N ALA A 107 -0.33 4.57 28.82
CA ALA A 107 -0.53 5.26 30.10
C ALA A 107 -2.01 5.65 30.31
N LEU A 108 -2.66 6.24 29.30
CA LEU A 108 -4.08 6.59 29.37
C LEU A 108 -4.98 5.35 29.46
N TYR A 109 -4.67 4.29 28.71
CA TYR A 109 -5.42 3.04 28.78
C TYR A 109 -5.32 2.40 30.18
N PHE A 110 -4.12 2.43 30.78
CA PHE A 110 -3.87 1.94 32.14
C PHE A 110 -4.60 2.79 33.19
N TYR A 111 -4.65 4.11 33.02
CA TYR A 111 -5.41 5.00 33.90
C TYR A 111 -6.91 4.67 33.89
N PHE A 112 -7.52 4.59 32.70
CA PHE A 112 -8.97 4.36 32.54
C PHE A 112 -9.44 2.92 32.79
N ILE A 113 -8.52 2.01 33.13
CA ILE A 113 -8.87 0.66 33.57
C ILE A 113 -8.74 0.51 35.10
N TYR A 114 -7.72 1.11 35.72
CA TYR A 114 -7.45 0.91 37.15
C TYR A 114 -7.91 2.05 38.06
N VAL A 115 -7.81 3.30 37.59
CA VAL A 115 -8.11 4.48 38.43
C VAL A 115 -9.57 4.89 38.27
N GLU A 116 -10.00 5.06 37.02
CA GLU A 116 -11.38 5.41 36.68
C GLU A 116 -11.92 4.43 35.64
N PRO A 117 -12.48 3.28 36.05
CA PRO A 117 -12.96 2.25 35.13
C PRO A 117 -14.17 2.77 34.32
N CYS A 118 -13.88 3.33 33.15
CA CYS A 118 -14.87 3.89 32.23
C CYS A 118 -14.65 3.34 30.82
N LEU A 119 -15.64 2.62 30.29
CA LEU A 119 -15.59 2.07 28.93
C LEU A 119 -15.59 3.18 27.87
N THR A 120 -16.43 4.20 28.05
CA THR A 120 -16.54 5.34 27.13
C THR A 120 -15.22 6.08 26.97
N SER A 121 -14.51 6.36 28.07
CA SER A 121 -13.21 7.05 28.01
C SER A 121 -12.16 6.23 27.26
N ARG A 122 -12.10 4.91 27.48
CA ARG A 122 -11.18 4.01 26.75
C ARG A 122 -11.46 3.98 25.25
N LEU A 123 -12.73 4.00 24.85
CA LEU A 123 -13.12 4.09 23.44
C LEU A 123 -12.70 5.42 22.81
N ILE A 124 -12.88 6.54 23.52
CA ILE A 124 -12.47 7.87 23.05
C ILE A 124 -10.96 7.93 22.86
N VAL A 125 -10.19 7.45 23.84
CA VAL A 125 -8.73 7.36 23.73
C VAL A 125 -8.34 6.53 22.51
N PHE A 126 -8.91 5.35 22.34
CA PHE A 126 -8.63 4.49 21.20
C PHE A 126 -8.90 5.17 19.86
N THR A 127 -10.07 5.80 19.70
CA THR A 127 -10.44 6.49 18.46
C THR A 127 -9.59 7.74 18.21
N PHE A 128 -9.19 8.46 19.24
CA PHE A 128 -8.27 9.60 19.11
C PHE A 128 -6.92 9.16 18.53
N PHE A 129 -6.29 8.12 19.09
CA PHE A 129 -5.01 7.61 18.60
C PHE A 129 -5.14 6.98 17.20
N GLN A 130 -6.22 6.24 16.94
CA GLN A 130 -6.51 5.74 15.60
C GLN A 130 -6.61 6.88 14.57
N ALA A 131 -7.38 7.93 14.87
CA ALA A 131 -7.54 9.06 13.97
C ALA A 131 -6.21 9.79 13.72
N LEU A 132 -5.42 10.03 14.78
CA LEU A 132 -4.10 10.64 14.69
C LEU A 132 -3.17 9.87 13.75
N LEU A 133 -3.10 8.55 13.90
CA LEU A 133 -2.25 7.70 13.07
C LEU A 133 -2.79 7.54 11.63
N CYS A 134 -4.11 7.56 11.43
CA CYS A 134 -4.70 7.57 10.11
C CYS A 134 -4.48 8.90 9.37
N ILE A 135 -4.41 10.04 10.07
CA ILE A 135 -4.05 11.33 9.47
C ILE A 135 -2.62 11.28 8.91
N ILE A 136 -1.68 10.68 9.66
CA ILE A 136 -0.30 10.48 9.17
C ILE A 136 -0.31 9.58 7.92
N MET A 137 -1.10 8.51 7.94
CA MET A 137 -1.27 7.63 6.78
C MET A 137 -1.80 8.38 5.56
N LEU A 138 -2.82 9.24 5.73
CA LEU A 138 -3.38 10.08 4.68
C LEU A 138 -2.34 11.05 4.10
N ILE A 139 -1.49 11.65 4.96
CA ILE A 139 -0.42 12.54 4.52
C ILE A 139 0.56 11.79 3.62
N ILE A 140 1.03 10.60 4.04
CA ILE A 140 1.96 9.78 3.26
C ILE A 140 1.35 9.38 1.91
N VAL A 141 0.09 8.90 1.91
CA VAL A 141 -0.61 8.48 0.69
C VAL A 141 -0.84 9.65 -0.28
N ARG A 142 -1.13 10.85 0.22
CA ARG A 142 -1.40 12.01 -0.64
C ARG A 142 -0.12 12.67 -1.15
N ARG A 143 0.91 12.77 -0.31
CA ARG A 143 2.11 13.57 -0.56
C ARG A 143 3.25 12.75 -1.17
N ASP A 144 3.51 11.57 -0.62
CA ASP A 144 4.76 10.84 -0.87
C ASP A 144 4.55 9.64 -1.79
N LEU A 145 3.44 8.92 -1.66
CA LEU A 145 3.13 7.76 -2.50
C LEU A 145 3.12 8.05 -4.02
N PRO A 146 2.57 9.20 -4.52
CA PRO A 146 2.59 9.51 -5.94
C PRO A 146 3.99 9.72 -6.52
N ARG A 147 5.01 9.99 -5.69
CA ARG A 147 6.40 10.13 -6.14
C ARG A 147 7.00 8.80 -6.58
N VAL A 148 6.56 7.70 -5.97
CA VAL A 148 7.04 6.34 -6.27
C VAL A 148 6.21 5.70 -7.38
N LEU A 149 4.88 5.80 -7.31
CA LEU A 149 3.99 5.14 -8.27
C LEU A 149 3.66 6.00 -9.49
N GLN A 150 4.06 7.27 -9.55
CA GLN A 150 3.74 8.22 -10.62
C GLN A 150 2.22 8.40 -10.91
N ILE A 151 1.36 7.86 -10.05
CA ILE A 151 -0.11 7.87 -10.16
C ILE A 151 -0.70 8.28 -8.81
N ARG A 152 -1.76 9.08 -8.84
CA ARG A 152 -2.51 9.46 -7.63
C ARG A 152 -3.62 8.45 -7.35
N ASN A 153 -3.47 7.67 -6.28
CA ASN A 153 -4.46 6.69 -5.83
C ASN A 153 -5.62 7.35 -5.06
N TYR A 154 -6.52 8.03 -5.77
CA TYR A 154 -7.68 8.71 -5.16
C TYR A 154 -8.61 7.76 -4.41
N ALA A 155 -8.77 6.52 -4.89
CA ALA A 155 -9.59 5.51 -4.22
C ALA A 155 -9.08 5.21 -2.81
N LEU A 156 -7.78 4.92 -2.66
CA LEU A 156 -7.16 4.67 -1.36
C LEU A 156 -7.26 5.90 -0.44
N TYR A 157 -7.07 7.10 -0.98
CA TYR A 157 -7.18 8.34 -0.22
C TYR A 157 -8.60 8.56 0.34
N TRP A 158 -9.64 8.47 -0.50
CA TRP A 158 -11.03 8.62 -0.05
C TRP A 158 -11.46 7.51 0.91
N PHE A 159 -11.01 6.29 0.65
CA PHE A 159 -11.25 5.16 1.52
C PHE A 159 -10.68 5.37 2.94
N LEU A 160 -9.44 5.88 3.05
CA LEU A 160 -8.84 6.23 4.33
C LEU A 160 -9.59 7.36 5.07
N ILE A 161 -10.15 8.34 4.35
CA ILE A 161 -11.01 9.37 4.95
C ILE A 161 -12.25 8.72 5.57
N LEU A 162 -12.90 7.80 4.85
CA LEU A 162 -14.08 7.09 5.36
C LEU A 162 -13.79 6.23 6.59
N ILE A 163 -12.61 5.60 6.65
CA ILE A 163 -12.13 4.84 7.82
C ILE A 163 -12.07 5.72 9.08
N VAL A 164 -11.67 6.99 8.94
CA VAL A 164 -11.60 7.92 10.08
C VAL A 164 -12.96 8.52 10.39
N ALA A 165 -13.74 8.86 9.37
CA ALA A 165 -15.04 9.51 9.53
C ALA A 165 -16.04 8.62 10.29
N TRP A 166 -16.08 7.31 9.99
CA TRP A 166 -17.07 6.41 10.59
C TRP A 166 -16.96 6.28 12.12
N PRO A 167 -15.79 5.97 12.72
CA PRO A 167 -15.63 5.93 14.17
C PRO A 167 -15.89 7.27 14.86
N VAL A 168 -15.45 8.39 14.25
CA VAL A 168 -15.65 9.74 14.79
C VAL A 168 -17.14 10.09 14.81
N PHE A 169 -17.84 9.88 13.69
CA PHE A 169 -19.28 10.09 13.59
C PHE A 169 -20.03 9.26 14.64
N ARG A 170 -19.65 8.00 14.80
CA ARG A 170 -20.30 7.09 15.73
C ARG A 170 -20.09 7.49 17.20
N ILE A 171 -18.90 7.94 17.58
CA ILE A 171 -18.66 8.50 18.92
C ILE A 171 -19.52 9.75 19.14
N ALA A 172 -19.50 10.69 18.19
CA ALA A 172 -20.31 11.90 18.26
C ALA A 172 -21.81 11.56 18.43
N ALA A 173 -22.33 10.62 17.62
CA ALA A 173 -23.71 10.16 17.71
C ALA A 173 -24.03 9.54 19.09
N SER A 174 -23.13 8.75 19.66
CA SER A 174 -23.32 8.18 21.01
C SER A 174 -23.40 9.24 22.11
N PHE A 175 -22.64 10.33 21.98
CA PHE A 175 -22.70 11.47 22.89
C PHE A 175 -24.04 12.21 22.80
N PHE A 176 -24.53 12.47 21.58
CA PHE A 176 -25.82 13.14 21.38
C PHE A 176 -27.01 12.27 21.80
N ALA A 177 -26.90 10.95 21.67
CA ALA A 177 -27.93 10.00 22.08
C ALA A 177 -27.98 9.76 23.60
N GLY A 178 -26.98 10.23 24.37
CA GLY A 178 -26.91 10.02 25.82
C GLY A 178 -26.70 8.56 26.24
N GLU A 179 -26.27 7.69 25.32
CA GLU A 179 -26.07 6.26 25.59
C GLU A 179 -24.85 6.05 26.50
N ARG A 180 -25.05 5.45 27.69
CA ARG A 180 -23.95 4.98 28.54
C ARG A 180 -23.61 3.54 28.21
N LEU A 181 -22.43 3.34 27.64
CA LEU A 181 -21.87 2.03 27.35
C LEU A 181 -21.34 1.39 28.64
N THR A 182 -22.10 0.45 29.19
CA THR A 182 -21.73 -0.30 30.39
C THR A 182 -20.93 -1.56 30.07
N ASP A 183 -21.18 -2.20 28.92
CA ASP A 183 -20.42 -3.36 28.45
C ASP A 183 -20.32 -3.38 26.91
N LEU A 184 -19.11 -3.64 26.41
CA LEU A 184 -18.84 -3.78 24.98
C LEU A 184 -19.51 -5.04 24.42
N MET A 185 -19.61 -6.12 25.22
CA MET A 185 -20.15 -7.41 24.80
C MET A 185 -21.69 -7.44 24.77
N ALA A 186 -22.35 -6.60 25.56
CA ALA A 186 -23.80 -6.42 25.55
C ALA A 186 -24.28 -5.34 24.56
N ALA A 187 -23.38 -4.84 23.72
CA ALA A 187 -23.65 -3.66 22.93
C ALA A 187 -24.61 -3.93 21.75
N GLY A 188 -25.48 -2.95 21.48
CA GLY A 188 -26.57 -3.07 20.51
C GLY A 188 -26.13 -3.12 19.04
N PHE A 189 -27.11 -3.14 18.14
CA PHE A 189 -26.93 -3.27 16.68
C PHE A 189 -25.89 -2.30 16.08
N SER A 190 -25.80 -1.06 16.59
CA SER A 190 -24.84 -0.05 16.12
C SER A 190 -23.37 -0.47 16.33
N HIS A 191 -23.06 -1.22 17.40
CA HIS A 191 -21.73 -1.75 17.68
C HIS A 191 -21.37 -2.90 16.74
N GLN A 192 -22.32 -3.79 16.51
CA GLN A 192 -22.16 -4.94 15.62
C GLN A 192 -21.88 -4.47 14.19
N LEU A 193 -22.66 -3.49 13.70
CA LEU A 193 -22.45 -2.87 12.39
C LEU A 193 -21.08 -2.18 12.30
N SER A 194 -20.66 -1.48 13.35
CA SER A 194 -19.36 -0.82 13.38
C SER A 194 -18.19 -1.79 13.25
N ILE A 195 -18.28 -2.98 13.86
CA ILE A 195 -17.25 -4.02 13.70
C ILE A 195 -17.26 -4.57 12.28
N LEU A 196 -18.42 -4.86 11.71
CA LEU A 196 -18.52 -5.34 10.33
C LEU A 196 -17.88 -4.36 9.34
N VAL A 197 -18.19 -3.07 9.47
CA VAL A 197 -17.57 -2.00 8.68
C VAL A 197 -16.05 -1.99 8.88
N SER A 198 -15.58 -2.16 10.12
CA SER A 198 -14.14 -2.20 10.43
C SER A 198 -13.44 -3.42 9.82
N ILE A 199 -14.09 -4.59 9.80
CA ILE A 199 -13.56 -5.80 9.14
C ILE A 199 -13.42 -5.58 7.64
N ALA A 200 -14.49 -5.11 6.98
CA ALA A 200 -14.47 -4.82 5.55
C ALA A 200 -13.40 -3.77 5.23
N ALA A 201 -13.32 -2.72 6.03
CA ALA A 201 -12.31 -1.68 5.86
C ALA A 201 -10.89 -2.22 6.02
N TYR A 202 -10.65 -3.08 7.00
CA TYR A 202 -9.34 -3.68 7.19
C TYR A 202 -8.93 -4.55 5.99
N ILE A 203 -9.84 -5.37 5.46
CA ILE A 203 -9.61 -6.16 4.26
C ILE A 203 -9.24 -5.27 3.07
N ILE A 204 -10.04 -4.21 2.82
CA ILE A 204 -9.79 -3.28 1.72
C ILE A 204 -8.44 -2.58 1.88
N LEU A 205 -8.08 -2.18 3.10
CA LEU A 205 -6.78 -1.56 3.38
C LEU A 205 -5.63 -2.51 3.03
N ILE A 206 -5.65 -3.75 3.54
CA ILE A 206 -4.57 -4.72 3.26
C ILE A 206 -4.51 -5.07 1.77
N ILE A 207 -5.65 -5.25 1.10
CA ILE A 207 -5.69 -5.46 -0.35
C ILE A 207 -5.08 -4.26 -1.07
N ALA A 208 -5.40 -3.04 -0.68
CA ALA A 208 -4.82 -1.85 -1.29
C ALA A 208 -3.29 -1.79 -1.10
N LEU A 209 -2.77 -2.17 0.07
CA LEU A 209 -1.33 -2.26 0.32
C LEU A 209 -0.64 -3.33 -0.56
N ILE A 210 -1.31 -4.47 -0.78
CA ILE A 210 -0.82 -5.51 -1.69
C ILE A 210 -0.82 -4.99 -3.14
N LEU A 211 -1.89 -4.31 -3.56
CA LEU A 211 -2.02 -3.76 -4.91
C LEU A 211 -0.98 -2.68 -5.20
N ILE A 212 -0.68 -1.77 -4.28
CA ILE A 212 0.39 -0.78 -4.51
C ILE A 212 1.77 -1.44 -4.64
N ASN A 213 2.04 -2.53 -3.92
CA ASN A 213 3.27 -3.30 -4.11
C ASN A 213 3.30 -3.96 -5.50
N ALA A 214 2.19 -4.58 -5.91
CA ALA A 214 2.06 -5.19 -7.24
C ALA A 214 2.22 -4.16 -8.38
N GLN A 215 1.61 -2.98 -8.25
CA GLN A 215 1.76 -1.87 -9.21
C GLN A 215 3.23 -1.45 -9.37
N ARG A 216 3.98 -1.38 -8.26
CA ARG A 216 5.41 -1.03 -8.33
C ARG A 216 6.23 -2.10 -9.03
N VAL A 217 5.94 -3.38 -8.78
CA VAL A 217 6.59 -4.50 -9.50
C VAL A 217 6.27 -4.43 -11.00
N GLU A 218 5.02 -4.16 -11.36
CA GLU A 218 4.58 -4.02 -12.75
C GLU A 218 5.30 -2.87 -13.46
N GLN A 219 5.42 -1.70 -12.81
CA GLN A 219 6.14 -0.56 -13.35
C GLN A 219 7.62 -0.86 -13.60
N GLU A 220 8.29 -1.54 -12.68
CA GLU A 220 9.69 -1.94 -12.86
C GLU A 220 9.82 -2.95 -14.01
N MET A 221 8.87 -3.88 -14.16
CA MET A 221 8.86 -4.83 -15.26
C MET A 221 8.67 -4.14 -16.62
N LEU A 222 7.74 -3.19 -16.71
CA LEU A 222 7.50 -2.40 -17.92
C LEU A 222 8.71 -1.52 -18.28
N ALA A 223 9.36 -0.91 -17.28
CA ALA A 223 10.57 -0.14 -17.48
C ALA A 223 11.70 -1.00 -18.08
N ALA A 224 11.95 -2.18 -17.52
CA ALA A 224 12.95 -3.12 -18.02
C ALA A 224 12.66 -3.57 -19.47
N GLN A 225 11.38 -3.82 -19.82
CA GLN A 225 11.00 -4.13 -21.19
C GLN A 225 11.26 -2.96 -22.16
N SER A 226 11.00 -1.72 -21.72
CA SER A 226 11.25 -0.53 -22.54
C SER A 226 12.73 -0.31 -22.82
N GLU A 227 13.59 -0.57 -21.83
CA GLU A 227 15.05 -0.48 -21.95
C GLU A 227 15.58 -1.51 -22.97
N ILE A 228 15.09 -2.75 -22.90
CA ILE A 228 15.42 -3.79 -23.89
C ILE A 228 15.03 -3.32 -25.29
N LYS A 229 13.81 -2.78 -25.48
CA LYS A 229 13.37 -2.26 -26.79
C LYS A 229 14.29 -1.16 -27.32
N THR A 230 14.75 -0.25 -26.46
CA THR A 230 15.69 0.81 -26.88
C THR A 230 17.06 0.25 -27.28
N ILE A 231 17.56 -0.76 -26.57
CA ILE A 231 18.83 -1.42 -26.89
C ILE A 231 18.72 -2.23 -28.19
N THR A 232 17.60 -2.93 -28.42
CA THR A 232 17.34 -3.64 -29.69
C THR A 232 17.10 -2.69 -30.88
N GLY A 233 16.82 -1.41 -30.62
CA GLY A 233 16.69 -0.39 -31.67
C GLY A 233 18.03 0.16 -32.18
N LEU A 234 19.16 -0.23 -31.56
CA LEU A 234 20.49 0.19 -32.00
C LEU A 234 20.97 -0.73 -33.13
N ILE A 235 20.98 -0.20 -34.34
CA ILE A 235 21.57 -0.89 -35.50
C ILE A 235 23.08 -0.63 -35.50
N PRO A 236 23.93 -1.63 -35.22
CA PRO A 236 25.38 -1.44 -35.21
C PRO A 236 25.89 -1.15 -36.62
N ILE A 237 26.30 0.10 -36.85
CA ILE A 237 26.93 0.53 -38.11
C ILE A 237 28.45 0.63 -37.99
N CYS A 238 29.18 0.19 -39.01
CA CYS A 238 30.61 0.37 -39.09
C CYS A 238 30.92 1.87 -39.21
N ALA A 239 31.73 2.41 -38.30
CA ALA A 239 32.05 3.84 -38.28
C ALA A 239 32.71 4.31 -39.59
N HIS A 240 33.50 3.44 -40.24
CA HIS A 240 34.25 3.73 -41.45
C HIS A 240 33.43 3.53 -42.74
N CYS A 241 32.88 2.34 -42.96
CA CYS A 241 32.22 1.99 -44.23
C CYS A 241 30.69 1.96 -44.18
N LYS A 242 30.08 2.29 -43.03
CA LYS A 242 28.62 2.39 -42.80
C LYS A 242 27.80 1.11 -43.04
N LYS A 243 28.44 -0.04 -43.24
CA LYS A 243 27.77 -1.35 -43.24
C LYS A 243 27.09 -1.61 -41.91
N ILE A 244 25.95 -2.30 -41.94
CA ILE A 244 25.20 -2.73 -40.76
C ILE A 244 25.62 -4.16 -40.40
N ARG A 245 25.88 -4.44 -39.12
CA ARG A 245 26.06 -5.80 -38.61
C ARG A 245 24.71 -6.40 -38.25
N ASP A 246 24.41 -7.58 -38.80
CA ASP A 246 23.21 -8.34 -38.47
C ASP A 246 23.36 -9.18 -37.18
N ASP A 247 22.30 -9.87 -36.79
CA ASP A 247 22.24 -10.72 -35.59
C ASP A 247 23.16 -11.96 -35.70
N GLU A 248 23.53 -12.36 -36.93
CA GLU A 248 24.48 -13.46 -37.20
C GLU A 248 25.94 -12.99 -37.16
N GLY A 249 26.18 -11.69 -37.00
CA GLY A 249 27.51 -11.07 -36.95
C GLY A 249 28.10 -10.71 -38.32
N SER A 250 27.34 -10.90 -39.40
CA SER A 250 27.74 -10.56 -40.77
C SER A 250 27.49 -9.09 -41.09
N TRP A 251 28.35 -8.50 -41.93
CA TRP A 251 28.28 -7.08 -42.31
C TRP A 251 27.62 -6.88 -43.66
N ASN A 252 26.44 -6.29 -43.67
CA ASN A 252 25.61 -6.05 -44.84
C ASN A 252 25.61 -4.55 -45.24
N GLN A 253 25.34 -4.27 -46.52
CA GLN A 253 25.03 -2.91 -46.94
C GLN A 253 23.70 -2.45 -46.34
N LEU A 254 23.57 -1.14 -46.14
CA LEU A 254 22.44 -0.53 -45.44
C LEU A 254 21.12 -0.83 -46.16
N GLU A 255 21.13 -0.71 -47.49
CA GLU A 255 19.98 -0.95 -48.35
C GLU A 255 19.55 -2.42 -48.29
N THR A 256 20.51 -3.35 -48.39
CA THR A 256 20.24 -4.79 -48.31
C THR A 256 19.67 -5.20 -46.96
N TYR A 257 20.19 -4.62 -45.87
CA TYR A 257 19.72 -4.91 -44.53
C TYR A 257 18.29 -4.37 -44.31
N LEU A 258 18.04 -3.11 -44.69
CA LEU A 258 16.74 -2.46 -44.48
C LEU A 258 15.64 -3.05 -45.37
N SER A 259 15.90 -3.36 -46.64
CA SER A 259 14.88 -4.02 -47.48
C SER A 259 14.52 -5.44 -47.03
N LYS A 260 15.39 -6.11 -46.25
CA LYS A 260 15.08 -7.42 -45.65
C LYS A 260 14.31 -7.32 -44.33
N HIS A 261 14.52 -6.24 -43.56
CA HIS A 261 13.98 -6.09 -42.20
C HIS A 261 12.86 -5.05 -42.09
N ALA A 262 12.57 -4.32 -43.16
CA ALA A 262 11.49 -3.34 -43.27
C ALA A 262 10.88 -3.41 -44.67
N ASP A 263 9.60 -3.08 -44.77
CA ASP A 263 8.86 -3.06 -46.03
C ASP A 263 9.18 -1.78 -46.82
N LEU A 264 10.39 -1.73 -47.40
CA LEU A 264 10.97 -0.55 -48.06
C LEU A 264 11.69 -0.93 -49.36
N GLU A 265 11.41 -0.17 -50.42
CA GLU A 265 12.12 -0.22 -51.71
C GLU A 265 12.96 1.05 -51.90
N PHE A 266 14.22 0.89 -52.34
CA PHE A 266 15.12 2.01 -52.60
C PHE A 266 15.12 2.40 -54.08
N SER A 267 14.83 3.67 -54.37
CA SER A 267 15.07 4.26 -55.68
C SER A 267 16.47 4.88 -55.73
N HIS A 268 17.09 4.86 -56.92
CA HIS A 268 18.43 5.43 -57.11
C HIS A 268 18.30 6.83 -57.71
N ALA A 269 18.74 7.84 -56.96
CA ALA A 269 18.82 9.23 -57.42
C ALA A 269 20.18 9.83 -57.03
N LEU A 270 20.68 10.77 -57.83
CA LEU A 270 21.88 11.54 -57.53
C LEU A 270 21.47 12.81 -56.76
N CYS A 271 22.11 13.08 -55.62
CA CYS A 271 21.93 14.37 -54.96
C CYS A 271 22.62 15.49 -55.77
N PRO A 272 22.23 16.76 -55.59
CA PRO A 272 22.83 17.88 -56.32
C PRO A 272 24.36 17.96 -56.21
N GLU A 273 24.93 17.64 -55.03
CA GLU A 273 26.37 17.64 -54.80
C GLU A 273 27.10 16.58 -55.63
N CYS A 274 26.61 15.33 -55.61
CA CYS A 274 27.19 14.25 -56.41
C CYS A 274 27.06 14.53 -57.90
N MET A 275 25.93 15.11 -58.33
CA MET A 275 25.73 15.49 -59.72
C MET A 275 26.75 16.55 -60.17
N GLN A 276 26.99 17.57 -59.35
CA GLN A 276 27.96 18.62 -59.64
C GLN A 276 29.41 18.12 -59.66
N ASN A 277 29.75 17.16 -58.80
CA ASN A 277 31.09 16.57 -58.73
C ASN A 277 31.38 15.59 -59.87
N MET A 278 30.41 14.75 -60.26
CA MET A 278 30.59 13.77 -61.33
C MET A 278 30.37 14.35 -62.73
N TYR A 279 29.54 15.39 -62.83
CA TYR A 279 29.26 16.11 -64.08
C TYR A 279 29.47 17.61 -63.88
N PRO A 280 30.70 18.07 -63.58
CA PRO A 280 30.97 19.48 -63.54
C PRO A 280 30.69 20.06 -64.93
N ALA A 281 29.83 21.08 -64.98
CA ALA A 281 29.54 21.77 -66.22
C ALA A 281 30.87 22.23 -66.84
N LYS A 282 31.26 21.64 -67.97
CA LYS A 282 32.38 22.17 -68.76
C LYS A 282 31.93 23.55 -69.23
N THR A 283 32.51 24.60 -68.65
CA THR A 283 32.47 25.95 -69.20
C THR A 283 33.09 25.88 -70.60
N ILE A 284 32.25 25.99 -71.61
CA ILE A 284 32.64 26.17 -73.01
C ILE A 284 32.97 27.66 -73.22
#